data_AF-A0A7L3MVD4-F1
#
_entry.id   AF-A0A7L3MVD4-F1
#
_cell.length_a   1.000
_cell.length_b   1.000
_cell.length_c   1.000
_cell.angle_alpha   90.00
_cell.angle_beta   90.00
_cell.angle_gamma   90.00
#
_symmetry.space_group_name_H-M   'P 1'
#
loop_
_entity.id
_entity.type
_entity.pdbx_description
1 polymer ?
#
loop_
_entity_poly.entity_id
_entity_poly.type
_entity_poly.pdbx_seq_one_letter_code
_entity_poly.pdbx_strand_id
1 'polypeptide(L)'
;QILNDEMCEICEVWTAESLFPCRICHRVYHDGCLRRMGYLQKDSAVEVTETAHTETGWSCYYCDNLNLLLTEEEMYSLMETLRNCKIIPGVCLTLDDFLHYKHQVHKQQFERTMPEAQEEQAALQFNALDPDKKGHIEWQDFLSHESIQLLQKIRPQNALLRLLTPKERERARAAFLALDQDNDGFIGEGECRQARHTWFRKHQKEMLSCNVSISHVGPISEGSPASSRNGKSPEKILPATKQETRNIDWPGFLRENVAYILAARPNSAALHLKPLA
;
A
#
# COMPACT_ATOMS: atom_id res chain seq x y z
N GLN A 1 -10.01 -7.89 -19.37
CA GLN A 1 -8.92 -6.91 -19.52
C GLN A 1 -9.53 -5.54 -19.78
N ILE A 2 -9.21 -4.55 -18.96
CA ILE A 2 -9.69 -3.16 -19.14
C ILE A 2 -8.72 -2.47 -20.08
N LEU A 3 -9.24 -1.90 -21.17
CA LEU A 3 -8.45 -1.24 -22.18
C LEU A 3 -8.01 0.14 -21.68
N ASN A 4 -6.79 0.51 -22.07
CA ASN A 4 -6.27 1.86 -21.90
C ASN A 4 -6.79 2.75 -23.03
N ASP A 5 -6.78 4.05 -22.79
CA ASP A 5 -6.97 5.01 -23.87
C ASP A 5 -5.84 4.90 -24.88
N GLU A 6 -6.13 5.31 -26.11
CA GLU A 6 -5.15 5.30 -27.20
C GLU A 6 -4.46 6.67 -27.34
N MET A 7 -5.05 7.74 -26.78
CA MET A 7 -4.53 9.10 -26.89
C MET A 7 -3.94 9.57 -25.58
N CYS A 8 -2.82 10.29 -25.65
CA CYS A 8 -2.23 10.91 -24.47
C CYS A 8 -3.18 11.94 -23.85
N GLU A 9 -3.46 11.83 -22.55
CA GLU A 9 -4.36 12.75 -21.82
C GLU A 9 -3.94 14.23 -21.92
N ILE A 10 -2.63 14.51 -22.06
CA ILE A 10 -2.11 15.88 -22.02
C ILE A 10 -2.21 16.58 -23.39
N CYS A 11 -1.92 15.86 -24.47
CA CYS A 11 -1.83 16.46 -25.81
C CYS A 11 -2.91 15.96 -26.77
N GLU A 12 -3.72 14.98 -26.36
CA GLU A 12 -4.82 14.39 -27.14
C GLU A 12 -4.38 13.83 -28.51
N VAL A 13 -3.10 13.47 -28.63
CA VAL A 13 -2.53 12.91 -29.86
C VAL A 13 -2.18 11.45 -29.61
N TRP A 14 -2.54 10.59 -30.57
CA TRP A 14 -1.95 9.27 -30.72
C TRP A 14 -0.59 9.42 -31.39
N THR A 15 0.47 8.99 -30.71
CA THR A 15 1.75 8.75 -31.37
C THR A 15 1.99 7.24 -31.36
N ALA A 16 2.67 6.73 -32.38
CA ALA A 16 3.12 5.33 -32.39
C ALA A 16 4.19 5.03 -31.31
N GLU A 17 4.50 5.99 -30.43
CA GLU A 17 5.42 5.84 -29.31
C GLU A 17 4.75 5.06 -28.16
N SER A 18 5.59 4.49 -27.30
CA SER A 18 5.11 3.79 -26.10
C SER A 18 4.49 4.79 -25.12
N LEU A 19 3.17 4.73 -24.96
CA LEU A 19 2.44 5.52 -23.99
C LEU A 19 2.53 4.87 -22.60
N PHE A 20 2.78 5.66 -21.56
CA PHE A 20 2.81 5.18 -20.18
C PHE A 20 1.39 5.09 -19.60
N PRO A 21 0.84 3.89 -19.38
CA PRO A 21 -0.49 3.75 -18.84
C PRO A 21 -0.51 3.97 -17.32
N CYS A 22 -1.54 4.64 -16.83
CA CYS A 22 -1.80 4.71 -15.39
C CYS A 22 -2.26 3.33 -14.88
N ARG A 23 -1.76 2.88 -13.73
CA ARG A 23 -2.19 1.61 -13.11
C ARG A 23 -3.61 1.66 -12.54
N ILE A 24 -4.13 2.86 -12.28
CA ILE A 24 -5.41 3.09 -11.59
C ILE A 24 -6.54 3.45 -12.56
N CYS A 25 -6.31 4.31 -13.56
CA CYS A 25 -7.33 4.71 -14.54
C CYS A 25 -6.96 4.31 -15.98
N HIS A 26 -7.84 4.55 -16.96
CA HIS A 26 -7.60 4.22 -18.38
C HIS A 26 -6.58 5.13 -19.07
N ARG A 27 -6.29 6.30 -18.49
CA ARG A 27 -5.45 7.33 -19.10
C ARG A 27 -4.03 6.86 -19.38
N VAL A 28 -3.47 7.41 -20.45
CA VAL A 28 -2.11 7.15 -20.90
C VAL A 28 -1.38 8.46 -21.19
N TYR A 29 -0.05 8.45 -21.13
CA TYR A 29 0.75 9.66 -21.21
C TYR A 29 2.04 9.44 -22.00
N HIS A 30 2.46 10.43 -22.79
CA HIS A 30 3.82 10.46 -23.33
C HIS A 30 4.82 10.83 -22.23
N ASP A 31 6.01 10.23 -22.24
CA ASP A 31 7.16 10.63 -21.41
C ASP A 31 7.44 12.14 -21.53
N GLY A 32 7.54 12.64 -22.76
CA GLY A 32 7.80 14.05 -23.04
C GLY A 32 6.69 15.00 -22.56
N CYS A 33 5.44 14.54 -22.47
CA CYS A 33 4.36 15.35 -21.91
C CYS A 33 4.45 15.43 -20.39
N LEU A 34 4.74 14.31 -19.71
CA LEU A 34 4.90 14.29 -18.26
C LEU A 34 6.11 15.13 -17.80
N ARG A 35 7.23 15.09 -18.54
CA ARG A 35 8.41 15.93 -18.26
C ARG A 35 8.10 17.42 -18.38
N ARG A 36 7.40 17.84 -19.45
CA ARG A 36 7.04 19.25 -19.67
C ARG A 36 6.09 19.80 -18.59
N MET A 37 5.21 18.95 -18.08
CA MET A 37 4.33 19.29 -16.96
C MET A 37 5.05 19.32 -15.60
N GLY A 38 6.33 18.93 -15.54
CA GLY A 38 7.10 18.89 -14.29
C GLY A 38 6.78 17.70 -13.37
N TYR A 39 5.99 16.72 -13.83
CA TYR A 39 5.64 15.53 -13.04
C TYR A 39 6.77 14.50 -12.96
N LEU A 40 7.70 14.51 -13.91
CA LEU A 40 8.89 13.67 -13.89
C LEU A 40 10.13 14.53 -13.61
N GLN A 41 10.57 14.54 -12.35
CA GLN A 41 11.92 14.98 -11.99
C GLN A 41 12.92 13.87 -12.35
N LYS A 42 14.23 14.16 -12.40
CA LYS A 42 15.23 13.24 -12.95
C LYS A 42 15.17 11.81 -12.36
N ASP A 43 14.98 11.69 -11.05
CA ASP A 43 14.93 10.38 -10.39
C ASP A 43 13.58 9.67 -10.55
N SER A 44 12.46 10.40 -10.54
CA SER A 44 11.12 9.82 -10.74
C SER A 44 10.83 9.45 -12.19
N ALA A 45 11.53 10.07 -13.15
CA ALA A 45 11.42 9.77 -14.58
C ALA A 45 11.86 8.33 -14.92
N VAL A 46 12.93 7.86 -14.26
CA VAL A 46 13.44 6.50 -14.46
C VAL A 46 12.45 5.49 -13.89
N GLU A 47 11.96 5.71 -12.66
CA GLU A 47 10.99 4.83 -12.01
C GLU A 47 9.71 4.67 -12.85
N VAL A 48 9.16 5.76 -13.40
CA VAL A 48 7.97 5.67 -14.26
C VAL A 48 8.26 4.89 -15.54
N THR A 49 9.41 5.11 -16.18
CA THR A 49 9.78 4.40 -17.41
C THR A 49 9.91 2.89 -17.17
N GLU A 50 10.51 2.50 -16.04
CA GLU A 50 10.72 1.09 -15.66
C GLU A 50 9.42 0.41 -15.22
N THR A 51 8.53 1.13 -14.53
CA THR A 51 7.37 0.53 -13.87
C THR A 51 6.07 0.62 -14.65
N ALA A 52 5.90 1.60 -15.56
CA ALA A 52 4.60 1.89 -16.18
C ALA A 52 3.98 0.70 -16.93
N HIS A 53 4.80 -0.20 -17.48
CA HIS A 53 4.37 -1.39 -18.22
C HIS A 53 4.44 -2.69 -17.41
N THR A 54 4.71 -2.59 -16.11
CA THR A 54 4.84 -3.74 -15.21
C THR A 54 3.60 -3.87 -14.31
N GLU A 55 3.48 -4.99 -13.61
CA GLU A 55 2.41 -5.19 -12.62
C GLU A 55 2.49 -4.21 -11.43
N THR A 56 3.69 -3.73 -11.09
CA THR A 56 3.89 -2.69 -10.08
C THR A 56 3.20 -1.40 -10.52
N GLY A 57 3.40 -1.01 -11.78
CA GLY A 57 2.78 0.13 -12.42
C GLY A 57 3.13 1.47 -11.79
N TRP A 58 2.66 2.55 -12.42
CA TRP A 58 2.72 3.91 -11.89
C TRP A 58 1.33 4.55 -11.91
N SER A 59 1.09 5.54 -11.06
CA SER A 59 -0.18 6.29 -10.99
C SER A 59 -0.02 7.69 -11.57
N CYS A 60 -0.90 8.10 -12.47
CA CYS A 60 -0.90 9.47 -12.97
C CYS A 60 -1.23 10.50 -11.90
N TYR A 61 -0.93 11.77 -12.12
CA TYR A 61 -1.08 12.84 -11.13
C TYR A 61 -2.50 13.01 -10.56
N TYR A 62 -3.54 12.60 -11.29
CA TYR A 62 -4.91 12.54 -10.78
C TYR A 62 -5.11 11.38 -9.79
N CYS A 63 -4.57 10.21 -10.11
CA CYS A 63 -4.77 9.02 -9.29
C CYS A 63 -3.80 8.96 -8.11
N ASP A 64 -2.61 9.53 -8.27
CA ASP A 64 -1.58 9.68 -7.24
C ASP A 64 -2.06 10.53 -6.07
N ASN A 65 -2.82 11.59 -6.37
CA ASN A 65 -3.37 12.48 -5.36
C ASN A 65 -4.67 11.92 -4.76
N LEU A 66 -4.53 11.17 -3.66
CA LEU A 66 -5.65 10.56 -2.94
C LEU A 66 -6.70 11.57 -2.43
N ASN A 67 -6.27 12.80 -2.20
CA ASN A 67 -7.11 13.87 -1.68
C ASN A 67 -8.27 14.20 -2.64
N LEU A 68 -8.12 13.89 -3.94
CA LEU A 68 -9.18 14.04 -4.94
C LEU A 68 -10.33 13.04 -4.78
N LEU A 69 -10.21 12.06 -3.87
CA LEU A 69 -11.32 11.16 -3.51
C LEU A 69 -12.30 11.79 -2.51
N LEU A 70 -11.85 12.81 -1.77
CA LEU A 70 -12.69 13.58 -0.87
C LEU A 70 -13.57 14.52 -1.70
N THR A 71 -14.82 14.66 -1.26
CA THR A 71 -15.68 15.77 -1.70
C THR A 71 -15.12 17.09 -1.21
N GLU A 72 -15.59 18.20 -1.78
CA GLU A 72 -15.15 19.53 -1.37
C GLU A 72 -15.45 19.78 0.11
N GLU A 73 -16.60 19.31 0.60
CA GLU A 73 -17.02 19.45 2.00
C GLU A 73 -16.15 18.62 2.94
N GLU A 74 -15.84 17.38 2.58
CA GLU A 74 -14.96 16.51 3.38
C GLU A 74 -13.53 17.07 3.43
N MET A 75 -13.02 17.57 2.30
CA MET A 75 -11.72 18.23 2.23
C MET A 75 -11.70 19.49 3.10
N TYR A 76 -12.74 20.32 3.01
CA TYR A 76 -12.85 21.52 3.82
C TYR A 76 -12.83 21.19 5.32
N SER A 77 -13.64 20.21 5.75
CA SER A 77 -13.70 19.77 7.15
C SER A 77 -12.36 19.23 7.64
N LEU A 78 -11.65 18.46 6.80
CA LEU A 78 -10.29 18.00 7.11
C LEU A 78 -9.35 19.17 7.31
N MET A 79 -9.29 20.10 6.35
CA MET A 79 -8.41 21.26 6.39
C MET A 79 -8.71 22.19 7.58
N GLU A 80 -9.98 22.32 7.97
CA GLU A 80 -10.38 23.04 9.17
C GLU A 80 -9.86 22.36 10.44
N THR A 81 -9.98 21.03 10.52
CA THR A 81 -9.41 20.24 11.63
C THR A 81 -7.90 20.42 11.74
N LEU A 82 -7.18 20.35 10.62
CA LEU A 82 -5.73 20.55 10.57
C LEU A 82 -5.34 21.96 11.02
N ARG A 83 -6.05 22.98 10.54
CA ARG A 83 -5.84 24.38 10.94
C ARG A 83 -6.08 24.59 12.43
N ASN A 84 -7.16 24.03 12.97
CA ASN A 84 -7.47 24.12 14.39
C ASN A 84 -6.37 23.47 15.24
N CYS A 85 -5.72 22.43 14.70
CA CYS A 85 -4.57 21.77 15.31
C CYS A 85 -3.21 22.41 14.99
N LYS A 86 -3.20 23.61 14.39
CA LYS A 86 -2.01 24.38 14.04
C LYS A 86 -1.05 23.69 13.07
N ILE A 87 -1.55 22.72 12.30
CA ILE A 87 -0.78 22.13 11.21
C ILE A 87 -0.71 23.13 10.05
N ILE A 88 0.51 23.39 9.56
CA ILE A 88 0.77 24.33 8.47
C ILE A 88 0.76 23.55 7.14
N PRO A 89 -0.17 23.83 6.21
CA PRO A 89 -0.21 23.15 4.93
C PRO A 89 1.07 23.34 4.11
N GLY A 90 1.56 22.26 3.50
CA GLY A 90 2.75 22.26 2.65
C GLY A 90 4.08 22.19 3.42
N VAL A 91 4.06 22.21 4.75
CA VAL A 91 5.27 22.03 5.58
C VAL A 91 5.35 20.58 6.05
N CYS A 92 6.56 20.02 6.10
CA CYS A 92 6.80 18.70 6.66
C CYS A 92 6.56 18.68 8.19
N LEU A 93 6.12 17.54 8.72
CA LEU A 93 5.76 17.40 10.12
C LEU A 93 6.83 16.60 10.88
N THR A 94 7.30 17.12 12.01
CA THR A 94 8.13 16.36 12.95
C THR A 94 7.29 15.44 13.82
N LEU A 95 7.93 14.56 14.60
CA LEU A 95 7.22 13.70 15.56
C LEU A 95 6.43 14.53 16.58
N ASP A 96 7.00 15.63 17.06
CA ASP A 96 6.35 16.51 18.02
C ASP A 96 5.10 17.16 17.42
N ASP A 97 5.17 17.65 16.18
CA ASP A 97 4.02 18.21 15.46
C ASP A 97 2.91 17.16 15.29
N PHE A 98 3.29 15.94 14.91
CA PHE A 98 2.36 14.84 14.70
C PHE A 98 1.67 14.38 15.98
N LEU A 99 2.42 14.21 17.08
CA LEU A 99 1.85 13.84 18.38
C LEU A 99 0.99 14.96 18.93
N HIS A 100 1.41 16.23 18.80
CA HIS A 100 0.59 17.38 19.18
C HIS A 100 -0.76 17.36 18.46
N TYR A 101 -0.74 17.12 17.15
CA TYR A 101 -1.94 16.95 16.34
C TYR A 101 -2.84 15.82 16.85
N LYS A 102 -2.28 14.61 17.07
CA LYS A 102 -3.07 13.45 17.56
C LYS A 102 -3.67 13.70 18.94
N HIS A 103 -2.92 14.28 19.86
CA HIS A 103 -3.42 14.70 21.18
C HIS A 103 -4.58 15.69 21.06
N GLN A 104 -4.45 16.68 20.18
CA GLN A 104 -5.47 17.70 20.01
C GLN A 104 -6.75 17.14 19.39
N VAL A 105 -6.65 16.29 18.36
CA VAL A 105 -7.80 15.61 17.76
C VAL A 105 -8.50 14.71 18.79
N HIS A 106 -7.73 13.92 19.57
CA HIS A 106 -8.31 13.08 20.62
C HIS A 106 -9.05 13.92 21.67
N LYS A 107 -8.43 15.03 22.12
CA LYS A 107 -9.05 15.95 23.07
C LYS A 107 -10.33 16.57 22.53
N GLN A 108 -10.38 16.94 21.26
CA GLN A 108 -11.59 17.49 20.63
C GLN A 108 -12.70 16.44 20.52
N GLN A 109 -12.36 15.18 20.26
CA GLN A 109 -13.34 14.11 20.07
C GLN A 109 -13.88 13.53 21.39
N PHE A 110 -13.04 13.42 22.43
CA PHE A 110 -13.37 12.72 23.66
C PHE A 110 -13.32 13.60 24.92
N GLU A 111 -12.97 14.88 24.79
CA GLU A 111 -12.80 15.84 25.90
C GLU A 111 -11.80 15.37 26.98
N ARG A 112 -10.86 14.51 26.61
CA ARG A 112 -9.88 13.86 27.51
C ARG A 112 -8.48 13.83 26.90
N THR A 113 -7.48 13.72 27.76
CA THR A 113 -6.09 13.49 27.34
C THR A 113 -5.96 12.14 26.65
N MET A 114 -5.13 12.06 25.60
CA MET A 114 -4.85 10.81 24.92
C MET A 114 -4.08 9.87 25.86
N PRO A 115 -4.47 8.59 25.99
CA PRO A 115 -3.73 7.61 26.79
C PRO A 115 -2.34 7.31 26.21
N GLU A 116 -1.38 6.95 27.07
CA GLU A 116 0.00 6.61 26.69
C GLU A 116 0.08 5.51 25.62
N ALA A 117 -0.75 4.46 25.72
CA ALA A 117 -0.79 3.40 24.70
C ALA A 117 -1.20 3.91 23.30
N GLN A 118 -2.07 4.91 23.23
CA GLN A 118 -2.44 5.53 21.95
C GLN A 118 -1.33 6.48 21.45
N GLU A 119 -0.61 7.12 22.36
CA GLU A 119 0.57 7.92 22.03
C GLU A 119 1.69 7.06 21.43
N GLU A 120 1.98 5.90 22.04
CA GLU A 120 2.94 4.94 21.50
C GLU A 120 2.52 4.44 20.12
N GLN A 121 1.23 4.14 19.93
CA GLN A 121 0.70 3.75 18.63
C GLN A 121 0.81 4.87 17.58
N ALA A 122 0.62 6.13 17.99
CA ALA A 122 0.82 7.28 17.12
C ALA A 122 2.29 7.47 16.75
N ALA A 123 3.23 7.23 17.67
CA ALA A 123 4.66 7.26 17.38
C ALA A 123 5.06 6.14 16.40
N LEU A 124 4.49 4.94 16.53
CA LEU A 124 4.67 3.85 15.55
C LEU A 124 4.12 4.24 14.17
N GLN A 125 2.97 4.91 14.12
CA GLN A 125 2.39 5.43 12.88
C GLN A 125 3.28 6.49 12.24
N PHE A 126 3.87 7.39 13.03
CA PHE A 126 4.84 8.37 12.54
C PHE A 126 6.03 7.68 11.88
N ASN A 127 6.63 6.69 12.57
CA ASN A 127 7.77 5.93 12.03
C ASN A 127 7.43 5.19 10.74
N ALA A 128 6.17 4.77 10.58
CA ALA A 128 5.73 4.12 9.36
C ALA A 128 5.49 5.12 8.20
N LEU A 129 5.14 6.37 8.54
CA LEU A 129 5.01 7.51 7.59
C LEU A 129 6.38 8.05 7.15
N ASP A 130 7.42 7.83 7.94
CA ASP A 130 8.81 8.18 7.64
C ASP A 130 9.70 6.91 7.50
N PRO A 131 9.51 6.11 6.43
CA PRO A 131 10.23 4.85 6.26
C PRO A 131 11.75 5.03 6.09
N ASP A 132 12.15 6.19 5.57
CA ASP A 132 13.56 6.55 5.37
C ASP A 132 14.22 7.09 6.64
N LYS A 133 13.45 7.25 7.73
CA LYS A 133 13.90 7.79 9.03
C LYS A 133 14.57 9.16 8.90
N LYS A 134 13.97 10.04 8.09
CA LYS A 134 14.40 11.44 7.89
C LYS A 134 14.10 12.32 9.12
N GLY A 135 13.29 11.83 10.06
CA GLY A 135 12.81 12.56 11.23
C GLY A 135 11.63 13.49 10.95
N HIS A 136 11.05 13.41 9.75
CA HIS A 136 9.89 14.21 9.35
C HIS A 136 9.04 13.48 8.30
N ILE A 137 7.76 13.82 8.27
CA ILE A 137 6.78 13.32 7.30
C ILE A 137 6.51 14.40 6.26
N GLU A 138 6.58 14.04 4.99
CA GLU A 138 6.20 14.94 3.89
C GLU A 138 4.71 15.28 3.95
N TRP A 139 4.36 16.53 3.63
CA TRP A 139 2.97 17.00 3.69
C TRP A 139 2.00 16.11 2.89
N GLN A 140 2.42 15.65 1.71
CA GLN A 140 1.57 14.83 0.84
C GLN A 140 1.29 13.45 1.43
N ASP A 141 2.28 12.83 2.10
CA ASP A 141 2.10 11.54 2.76
C ASP A 141 1.19 11.67 3.98
N PHE A 142 1.39 12.72 4.78
CA PHE A 142 0.50 13.04 5.91
C PHE A 142 -0.95 13.29 5.46
N LEU A 143 -1.15 14.14 4.44
CA LEU A 143 -2.49 14.49 3.97
C LEU A 143 -3.19 13.28 3.31
N SER A 144 -2.45 12.47 2.56
CA SER A 144 -2.98 11.23 1.98
C SER A 144 -3.43 10.25 3.06
N HIS A 145 -2.63 10.11 4.12
CA HIS A 145 -2.98 9.29 5.27
C HIS A 145 -4.27 9.76 5.94
N GLU A 146 -4.36 11.03 6.31
CA GLU A 146 -5.54 11.57 6.98
C GLU A 146 -6.79 11.53 6.08
N SER A 147 -6.63 11.70 4.76
CA SER A 147 -7.73 11.51 3.80
C SER A 147 -8.28 10.08 3.80
N ILE A 148 -7.41 9.06 3.83
CA ILE A 148 -7.84 7.66 3.92
C ILE A 148 -8.50 7.34 5.27
N GLN A 149 -7.98 7.89 6.37
CA GLN A 149 -8.61 7.74 7.70
C GLN A 149 -9.99 8.39 7.73
N LEU A 150 -10.12 9.60 7.18
CA LEU A 150 -11.38 10.32 7.10
C LEU A 150 -12.41 9.52 6.29
N LEU A 151 -12.04 9.06 5.09
CA LEU A 151 -12.89 8.24 4.23
C LEU A 151 -13.42 7.01 4.99
N GLN A 152 -12.55 6.28 5.67
CA GLN A 152 -12.94 5.11 6.46
C GLN A 152 -13.87 5.45 7.63
N LYS A 153 -13.68 6.61 8.26
CA LYS A 153 -14.47 7.07 9.41
C LYS A 153 -15.89 7.47 9.01
N ILE A 154 -16.05 8.19 7.90
CA ILE A 154 -17.33 8.86 7.58
C ILE A 154 -18.15 8.13 6.52
N ARG A 155 -17.51 7.39 5.60
CA ARG A 155 -18.22 6.77 4.49
C ARG A 155 -18.63 5.34 4.82
N PRO A 156 -19.86 4.92 4.47
CA PRO A 156 -20.24 3.52 4.57
C PRO A 156 -19.41 2.68 3.60
N GLN A 157 -19.25 1.40 3.93
CA GLN A 157 -18.44 0.46 3.15
C GLN A 157 -18.76 0.45 1.64
N ASN A 158 -20.06 0.52 1.29
CA ASN A 158 -20.50 0.53 -0.11
C ASN A 158 -20.04 1.79 -0.86
N ALA A 159 -19.95 2.93 -0.18
CA ALA A 159 -19.45 4.17 -0.78
C ALA A 159 -17.94 4.10 -1.01
N LEU A 160 -17.18 3.48 -0.09
CA LEU A 160 -15.75 3.21 -0.29
C LEU A 160 -15.51 2.30 -1.49
N LEU A 161 -16.29 1.22 -1.62
CA LEU A 161 -16.17 0.31 -2.77
C LEU A 161 -16.43 1.02 -4.10
N ARG A 162 -17.32 2.02 -4.14
CA ARG A 162 -17.60 2.82 -5.34
C ARG A 162 -16.43 3.72 -5.75
N LEU A 163 -15.47 3.98 -4.87
CA LEU A 163 -14.25 4.72 -5.22
C LEU A 163 -13.28 3.89 -6.05
N LEU A 164 -13.34 2.55 -5.94
CA LEU A 164 -12.46 1.67 -6.70
C LEU A 164 -12.73 1.76 -8.20
N THR A 165 -11.70 2.04 -8.97
CA THR A 165 -11.77 2.05 -10.42
C THR A 165 -11.96 0.63 -10.97
N PRO A 166 -12.36 0.50 -12.26
CA PRO A 166 -12.39 -0.81 -12.90
C PRO A 166 -11.04 -1.54 -12.80
N LYS A 167 -9.90 -0.87 -13.02
CA LYS A 167 -8.57 -1.50 -13.00
C LYS A 167 -8.22 -2.04 -11.61
N GLU A 168 -8.54 -1.28 -10.57
CA GLU A 168 -8.33 -1.72 -9.19
C GLU A 168 -9.19 -2.93 -8.85
N ARG A 169 -10.45 -2.96 -9.29
CA ARG A 169 -11.34 -4.13 -9.11
C ARG A 169 -10.84 -5.36 -9.84
N GLU A 170 -10.32 -5.20 -11.05
CA GLU A 170 -9.74 -6.30 -11.82
C GLU A 170 -8.45 -6.83 -11.17
N ARG A 171 -7.59 -5.94 -10.69
CA ARG A 171 -6.38 -6.31 -9.94
C ARG A 171 -6.73 -7.02 -8.63
N ALA A 172 -7.75 -6.55 -7.91
CA ALA A 172 -8.28 -7.23 -6.73
C ALA A 172 -8.85 -8.61 -7.05
N ARG A 173 -9.56 -8.75 -8.18
CA ARG A 173 -10.08 -10.03 -8.63
C ARG A 173 -8.96 -11.01 -8.97
N ALA A 174 -7.94 -10.56 -9.70
CA ALA A 174 -6.77 -11.38 -10.01
C ALA A 174 -6.04 -11.83 -8.73
N ALA A 175 -5.88 -10.94 -7.75
CA ALA A 175 -5.29 -11.28 -6.46
C ALA A 175 -6.12 -12.31 -5.67
N PHE A 176 -7.45 -12.17 -5.66
CA PHE A 176 -8.35 -13.13 -5.01
C PHE A 176 -8.25 -14.51 -5.66
N LEU A 177 -8.34 -14.59 -6.99
CA LEU A 177 -8.26 -15.85 -7.74
C LEU A 177 -6.88 -16.52 -7.61
N ALA A 178 -5.82 -15.76 -7.40
CA ALA A 178 -4.49 -16.31 -7.14
C ALA A 178 -4.37 -16.96 -5.74
N LEU A 179 -5.25 -16.61 -4.81
CA LEU A 179 -5.31 -17.16 -3.46
C LEU A 179 -6.29 -18.34 -3.38
N ASP A 180 -7.41 -18.28 -4.09
CA ASP A 180 -8.42 -19.33 -4.23
C ASP A 180 -7.92 -20.48 -5.14
N GLN A 181 -6.97 -21.27 -4.62
CA GLN A 181 -6.26 -22.32 -5.39
C GLN A 181 -7.15 -23.53 -5.71
N ASP A 182 -8.13 -23.82 -4.87
CA ASP A 182 -9.12 -24.88 -5.05
C ASP A 182 -10.38 -24.41 -5.80
N ASN A 183 -10.48 -23.10 -6.09
CA ASN A 183 -11.52 -22.47 -6.88
C ASN A 183 -12.92 -22.74 -6.29
N ASP A 184 -12.99 -22.75 -4.96
CA ASP A 184 -14.22 -22.96 -4.19
C ASP A 184 -14.98 -21.63 -3.94
N GLY A 185 -14.36 -20.50 -4.30
CA GLY A 185 -14.90 -19.15 -4.16
C GLY A 185 -14.64 -18.52 -2.79
N PHE A 186 -13.80 -19.13 -1.96
CA PHE A 186 -13.45 -18.68 -0.62
C PHE A 186 -11.93 -18.66 -0.42
N ILE A 187 -11.47 -17.77 0.46
CA ILE A 187 -10.09 -17.76 0.94
C ILE A 187 -10.05 -17.69 2.45
N GLY A 188 -8.95 -18.16 3.06
CA GLY A 188 -8.74 -18.04 4.49
C GLY A 188 -8.46 -16.61 4.93
N GLU A 189 -8.81 -16.28 6.18
CA GLU A 189 -8.51 -14.96 6.77
C GLU A 189 -7.00 -14.61 6.72
N GLY A 190 -6.13 -15.61 6.94
CA GLY A 190 -4.68 -15.43 6.86
C GLY A 190 -4.22 -15.02 5.45
N GLU A 191 -4.79 -15.61 4.41
CA GLU A 191 -4.50 -15.31 3.01
C GLU A 191 -5.01 -13.92 2.64
N CYS A 192 -6.22 -13.57 3.08
CA CYS A 192 -6.77 -12.22 2.94
C CYS A 192 -5.86 -11.16 3.58
N ARG A 193 -5.34 -11.43 4.79
CA ARG A 193 -4.38 -10.53 5.46
C ARG A 193 -3.07 -10.43 4.68
N GLN A 194 -2.54 -11.56 4.20
CA GLN A 194 -1.29 -11.59 3.44
C GLN A 194 -1.41 -10.80 2.13
N ALA A 195 -2.56 -10.84 1.46
CA ALA A 195 -2.85 -10.07 0.26
C ALA A 195 -2.73 -8.56 0.47
N ARG A 196 -3.01 -8.06 1.67
CA ARG A 196 -2.94 -6.61 1.96
C ARG A 196 -1.52 -6.06 1.74
N HIS A 197 -0.50 -6.85 2.06
CA HIS A 197 0.89 -6.44 1.87
C HIS A 197 1.29 -6.36 0.39
N THR A 198 0.60 -7.06 -0.50
CA THR A 198 0.95 -7.04 -1.93
C THR A 198 0.54 -5.75 -2.62
N TRP A 199 -0.43 -5.00 -2.06
CA TRP A 199 -0.83 -3.69 -2.57
C TRP A 199 0.31 -2.66 -2.51
N PHE A 200 1.16 -2.75 -1.48
CA PHE A 200 2.24 -1.80 -1.21
C PHE A 200 3.61 -2.26 -1.73
N ARG A 201 3.69 -3.38 -2.46
CA ARG A 201 4.95 -3.79 -3.10
C ARG A 201 5.26 -2.80 -4.21
N LYS A 202 6.37 -2.09 -4.05
CA LYS A 202 7.04 -1.39 -5.13
C LYS A 202 8.27 -2.17 -5.57
N HIS A 203 8.82 -1.80 -6.72
CA HIS A 203 10.20 -2.12 -7.04
C HIS A 203 11.06 -1.56 -5.91
N GLN A 204 11.51 -2.43 -5.01
CA GLN A 204 12.68 -2.08 -4.22
C GLN A 204 13.78 -1.92 -5.26
N LYS A 205 14.50 -0.80 -5.18
CA LYS A 205 15.79 -0.66 -5.83
C LYS A 205 16.64 -1.77 -5.22
N GLU A 206 16.63 -2.95 -5.84
CA GLU A 206 17.62 -3.96 -5.57
C GLU A 206 18.93 -3.21 -5.70
N MET A 207 19.61 -2.96 -4.57
CA MET A 207 21.05 -2.87 -4.65
C MET A 207 21.40 -4.18 -5.32
N LEU A 208 21.76 -4.12 -6.61
CA LEU A 208 22.32 -5.21 -7.37
C LEU A 208 23.55 -5.65 -6.59
N SER A 209 23.32 -6.47 -5.57
CA SER A 209 24.33 -7.24 -4.91
C SER A 209 24.70 -8.24 -5.98
N CYS A 210 25.80 -7.93 -6.65
CA CYS A 210 26.45 -8.79 -7.60
C CYS A 210 26.75 -10.10 -6.87
N ASN A 211 25.80 -11.03 -6.87
CA ASN A 211 26.05 -12.42 -6.51
C ASN A 211 26.88 -12.99 -7.65
N VAL A 212 28.19 -12.73 -7.59
CA VAL A 212 29.18 -13.46 -8.36
C VAL A 212 29.03 -14.91 -7.91
N SER A 213 28.48 -15.75 -8.78
CA SER A 213 28.42 -17.19 -8.61
C SER A 213 29.85 -17.72 -8.52
N ILE A 214 30.39 -17.80 -7.30
CA ILE A 214 31.60 -18.56 -7.01
C ILE A 214 31.17 -20.02 -7.09
N SER A 215 31.51 -20.66 -8.21
CA SER A 215 31.41 -22.11 -8.41
C SER A 215 32.35 -22.82 -7.44
N HIS A 216 31.86 -23.11 -6.23
CA HIS A 216 32.53 -24.07 -5.35
C HIS A 216 32.26 -25.48 -5.87
N VAL A 217 33.23 -25.99 -6.62
CA VAL A 217 33.51 -27.42 -6.76
C VAL A 217 33.63 -28.02 -5.35
N GLY A 218 32.69 -28.90 -4.99
CA GLY A 218 32.67 -29.59 -3.70
C GLY A 218 33.77 -30.66 -3.63
N PRO A 219 34.38 -30.87 -2.45
CA PRO A 219 35.28 -32.01 -2.27
C PRO A 219 34.47 -33.30 -2.09
N ILE A 220 34.91 -34.32 -2.80
CA ILE A 220 34.40 -35.69 -2.81
C ILE A 220 34.68 -36.30 -1.42
N SER A 221 33.63 -36.73 -0.72
CA SER A 221 33.75 -37.50 0.54
C SER A 221 33.55 -38.98 0.28
N GLU A 222 34.56 -39.78 0.58
CA GLU A 222 34.48 -41.24 0.76
C GLU A 222 34.74 -41.58 2.24
N GLY A 223 34.00 -42.57 2.77
CA GLY A 223 34.43 -43.32 3.96
C GLY A 223 33.43 -43.52 5.12
N SER A 224 32.44 -44.40 4.90
CA SER A 224 31.96 -45.49 5.79
C SER A 224 31.52 -45.30 7.28
N PRO A 225 30.70 -46.25 7.81
CA PRO A 225 29.72 -45.99 8.88
C PRO A 225 30.03 -46.69 10.23
N ALA A 226 29.44 -46.21 11.34
CA ALA A 226 29.22 -47.02 12.56
C ALA A 226 28.15 -46.45 13.52
N SER A 227 27.03 -47.18 13.61
CA SER A 227 26.33 -47.66 14.82
C SER A 227 25.70 -46.76 15.89
N SER A 228 24.47 -47.17 16.26
CA SER A 228 23.83 -47.20 17.60
C SER A 228 23.21 -45.91 18.17
N ARG A 229 22.11 -45.91 18.94
CA ARG A 229 20.98 -46.83 19.22
C ARG A 229 20.02 -46.03 20.17
N ASN A 230 18.72 -46.32 20.06
CA ASN A 230 17.66 -46.22 21.09
C ASN A 230 17.05 -44.87 21.53
N GLY A 231 15.71 -44.87 21.61
CA GLY A 231 14.92 -44.07 22.56
C GLY A 231 13.50 -43.74 22.11
N LYS A 232 12.50 -44.56 22.48
CA LYS A 232 11.06 -44.32 22.24
C LYS A 232 10.44 -43.47 23.37
N SER A 233 9.58 -42.50 23.04
CA SER A 233 8.37 -42.17 23.81
C SER A 233 7.29 -41.59 22.88
N PRO A 234 5.99 -41.94 23.03
CA PRO A 234 4.91 -41.33 22.28
C PRO A 234 4.20 -40.29 23.16
N GLU A 235 4.50 -39.00 22.97
CA GLU A 235 3.68 -37.93 23.53
C GLU A 235 2.52 -37.61 22.61
N LYS A 236 1.37 -38.11 23.07
CA LYS A 236 -0.02 -37.72 22.81
C LYS A 236 -0.17 -36.30 22.24
N ILE A 237 -0.23 -36.19 20.92
CA ILE A 237 -0.68 -34.97 20.22
C ILE A 237 -2.19 -34.84 20.51
N LEU A 238 -2.53 -33.94 21.42
CA LEU A 238 -3.89 -33.40 21.51
C LEU A 238 -4.19 -32.69 20.20
N PRO A 239 -5.32 -32.96 19.51
CA PRO A 239 -5.66 -32.23 18.32
C PRO A 239 -5.88 -30.77 18.72
N ALA A 240 -5.07 -29.88 18.14
CA ALA A 240 -5.30 -28.46 18.16
C ALA A 240 -6.77 -28.23 17.80
N THR A 241 -7.50 -27.58 18.70
CA THR A 241 -8.80 -27.00 18.42
C THR A 241 -8.73 -26.34 17.06
N LYS A 242 -9.50 -26.87 16.10
CA LYS A 242 -9.74 -26.20 14.82
C LYS A 242 -10.31 -24.83 15.16
N GLN A 243 -9.44 -23.84 15.19
CA GLN A 243 -9.86 -22.45 15.13
C GLN A 243 -10.55 -22.36 13.78
N GLU A 244 -11.87 -22.23 13.79
CA GLU A 244 -12.66 -22.06 12.58
C GLU A 244 -12.09 -20.86 11.85
N THR A 245 -11.23 -21.13 10.87
CA THR A 245 -10.63 -20.11 10.02
C THR A 245 -11.78 -19.49 9.27
N ARG A 246 -12.03 -18.21 9.54
CA ARG A 246 -13.10 -17.47 8.87
C ARG A 246 -12.82 -17.49 7.37
N ASN A 247 -13.69 -18.13 6.61
CA ASN A 247 -13.65 -18.13 5.15
C ASN A 247 -14.24 -16.81 4.64
N ILE A 248 -13.60 -16.25 3.61
CA ILE A 248 -13.92 -14.93 3.05
C ILE A 248 -14.27 -15.11 1.58
N ASP A 249 -15.47 -14.69 1.21
CA ASP A 249 -15.96 -14.66 -0.16
C ASP A 249 -15.42 -13.42 -0.91
N TRP A 250 -15.58 -13.39 -2.24
CA TRP A 250 -15.15 -12.25 -3.06
C TRP A 250 -15.66 -10.87 -2.57
N PRO A 251 -16.97 -10.69 -2.28
CA PRO A 251 -17.46 -9.44 -1.69
C PRO A 251 -16.80 -9.10 -0.34
N GLY A 252 -16.57 -10.10 0.51
CA GLY A 252 -15.85 -9.94 1.79
C GLY A 252 -14.42 -9.49 1.59
N PHE A 253 -13.70 -10.11 0.66
CA PHE A 253 -12.32 -9.76 0.32
C PHE A 253 -12.21 -8.29 -0.10
N LEU A 254 -13.09 -7.84 -1.00
CA LEU A 254 -13.12 -6.44 -1.42
C LEU A 254 -13.42 -5.49 -0.26
N ARG A 255 -14.37 -5.83 0.62
CA ARG A 255 -14.70 -5.00 1.78
C ARG A 255 -13.50 -4.85 2.71
N GLU A 256 -12.79 -5.93 2.97
CA GLU A 256 -11.63 -5.90 3.87
C GLU A 256 -10.39 -5.26 3.26
N ASN A 257 -10.29 -5.21 1.92
CA ASN A 257 -9.13 -4.68 1.22
C ASN A 257 -9.30 -3.26 0.67
N VAL A 258 -10.53 -2.70 0.62
CA VAL A 258 -10.79 -1.42 -0.08
C VAL A 258 -9.89 -0.29 0.38
N ALA A 259 -9.67 -0.15 1.70
CA ALA A 259 -8.85 0.92 2.24
C ALA A 259 -7.38 0.77 1.81
N TYR A 260 -6.86 -0.46 1.80
CA TYR A 260 -5.49 -0.76 1.37
C TYR A 260 -5.30 -0.58 -0.14
N ILE A 261 -6.30 -0.94 -0.94
CA ILE A 261 -6.27 -0.73 -2.39
C ILE A 261 -6.23 0.77 -2.71
N LEU A 262 -7.09 1.57 -2.06
CA LEU A 262 -7.07 3.03 -2.21
C LEU A 262 -5.74 3.61 -1.73
N ALA A 263 -5.29 3.22 -0.53
CA ALA A 263 -4.02 3.64 0.05
C ALA A 263 -2.79 3.35 -0.84
N ALA A 264 -2.87 2.36 -1.73
CA ALA A 264 -1.81 2.00 -2.67
C ALA A 264 -1.86 2.79 -3.99
N ARG A 265 -2.74 3.78 -4.14
CA ARG A 265 -2.78 4.65 -5.32
C ARG A 265 -1.57 5.58 -5.45
N PRO A 266 -1.07 6.24 -4.38
CA PRO A 266 0.09 7.08 -4.50
C PRO A 266 1.29 6.29 -5.04
N ASN A 267 2.13 6.99 -5.78
CA ASN A 267 3.45 6.55 -6.14
C ASN A 267 4.40 6.66 -4.95
N SER A 268 3.99 7.08 -3.74
CA SER A 268 4.73 6.79 -2.51
C SER A 268 4.41 5.37 -2.02
N ALA A 269 5.29 4.75 -1.23
CA ALA A 269 5.09 3.34 -0.87
C ALA A 269 3.93 3.10 0.11
N ALA A 270 3.33 4.20 0.63
CA ALA A 270 2.28 4.19 1.65
C ALA A 270 2.51 3.16 2.76
N LEU A 271 3.78 2.96 3.16
CA LEU A 271 4.20 1.92 4.11
C LEU A 271 3.50 2.05 5.46
N HIS A 272 3.11 3.27 5.81
CA HIS A 272 2.30 3.59 6.97
C HIS A 272 0.90 3.00 7.00
N LEU A 273 0.34 2.65 5.85
CA LEU A 273 -0.98 2.00 5.71
C LEU A 273 -0.84 0.49 5.53
N LYS A 274 0.38 -0.05 5.49
CA LYS A 274 0.61 -1.49 5.48
C LYS A 274 0.14 -2.06 6.83
N PRO A 275 -0.66 -3.15 6.86
CA PRO A 275 -0.98 -3.81 8.11
C PRO A 275 0.29 -4.20 8.86
N LEU A 276 0.24 -4.21 10.20
CA LEU A 276 1.28 -4.83 11.02
C LEU A 276 1.19 -6.35 10.84
N ALA A 277 2.35 -7.00 10.69
CA ALA A 277 2.46 -8.46 10.50
C ALA A 277 2.10 -9.24 11.77
#